data_AF-A0A1S4AH25-F1
#
_entry.id   AF-A0A1S4AH25-F1
#
_cell.length_a   1.000
_cell.length_b   1.000
_cell.length_c   1.000
_cell.angle_alpha   90.00
_cell.angle_beta   90.00
_cell.angle_gamma   90.00
#
_symmetry.space_group_name_H-M   'P 1'
#
loop_
_entity.id
_entity.type
_entity.pdbx_description
1 polymer ?
#
loop_
_entity_poly.entity_id
_entity_poly.type
_entity_poly.pdbx_seq_one_letter_code
_entity_poly.pdbx_strand_id
1 'polypeptide(L)'
;MVLVTEEVIKQLQTLMDEIAEPLQKTYQNVHQGYRTETLVRFLKARDGSVSKAHKMLVDCLNWRIDNEIDQILAKPILPTDLYRAVRDTQLVGMSGYSRDGLPVVAVGVGLSTYDKASIHYYIQSHIQMNEYRDRVILPSASKKFGRYIGTCIKVLDMTGLKFSALNQIKVSLICLTL
;
A
#
# COMPACT_ATOMS: atom_id res chain seq x y z
N MET A 1 -20.03 -1.09 -8.80
CA MET A 1 -18.84 -1.94 -8.62
C MET A 1 -18.70 -2.78 -9.88
N VAL A 2 -17.60 -2.67 -10.63
CA VAL A 2 -17.43 -3.43 -11.88
C VAL A 2 -17.31 -4.92 -11.57
N LEU A 3 -18.06 -5.74 -12.30
CA LEU A 3 -18.01 -7.19 -12.21
C LEU A 3 -16.83 -7.69 -13.06
N VAL A 4 -15.81 -8.23 -12.41
CA VAL A 4 -14.65 -8.83 -13.08
C VAL A 4 -14.95 -10.31 -13.31
N THR A 5 -15.06 -10.73 -14.57
CA THR A 5 -15.34 -12.12 -14.96
C THR A 5 -14.07 -12.96 -15.00
N GLU A 6 -14.21 -14.28 -14.89
CA GLU A 6 -13.09 -15.22 -15.03
C GLU A 6 -12.35 -15.08 -16.36
N GLU A 7 -13.07 -14.76 -17.44
CA GLU A 7 -12.50 -14.56 -18.77
C GLU A 7 -11.53 -13.37 -18.79
N VAL A 8 -11.93 -12.25 -18.21
CA VAL A 8 -11.09 -11.05 -18.12
C VAL A 8 -9.86 -11.29 -17.23
N ILE A 9 -10.02 -12.09 -16.16
CA ILE A 9 -8.89 -12.51 -15.31
C ILE A 9 -7.91 -13.36 -16.12
N LYS A 10 -8.39 -14.35 -16.88
CA LYS A 10 -7.55 -15.22 -17.73
C LYS A 10 -6.80 -14.43 -18.78
N GLN A 11 -7.45 -13.46 -19.43
CA GLN A 11 -6.79 -12.60 -20.42
C GLN A 11 -5.64 -11.80 -19.80
N LEU A 12 -5.86 -11.15 -18.64
CA LEU A 12 -4.79 -10.45 -17.95
C LEU A 12 -3.71 -11.41 -17.42
N GLN A 13 -4.11 -12.60 -16.99
CA GLN A 13 -3.22 -13.65 -16.53
C GLN A 13 -2.23 -14.04 -17.63
N THR A 14 -2.70 -14.30 -18.86
CA THR A 14 -1.84 -14.63 -20.01
C THR A 14 -0.79 -13.53 -20.26
N LEU A 15 -1.19 -12.26 -20.26
CA LEU A 15 -0.25 -11.14 -20.44
C LEU A 15 0.81 -11.11 -19.33
N MET A 16 0.40 -11.39 -18.09
CA MET A 16 1.30 -11.44 -16.93
C MET A 16 2.15 -12.71 -16.86
N ASP A 17 1.88 -13.74 -17.68
CA ASP A 17 2.74 -14.92 -17.83
C ASP A 17 3.88 -14.67 -18.83
N GLU A 18 3.72 -13.69 -19.74
CA GLU A 18 4.72 -13.34 -20.76
C GLU A 18 5.79 -12.36 -20.26
N ILE A 19 5.65 -11.80 -19.05
CA ILE A 19 6.64 -10.87 -18.50
C ILE A 19 7.95 -11.59 -18.16
N ALA A 20 9.07 -10.98 -18.54
CA ALA A 20 10.40 -11.49 -18.23
C ALA A 20 10.96 -10.88 -16.93
N GLU A 21 12.09 -11.43 -16.48
CA GLU A 21 12.95 -10.77 -15.49
C GLU A 21 13.39 -9.38 -15.98
N PRO A 22 13.45 -8.36 -15.11
CA PRO A 22 13.30 -8.39 -13.65
C PRO A 22 11.85 -8.30 -13.12
N LEU A 23 10.85 -8.08 -13.99
CA LEU A 23 9.46 -7.84 -13.57
C LEU A 23 8.84 -9.04 -12.85
N GLN A 24 9.20 -10.25 -13.26
CA GLN A 24 8.70 -11.49 -12.65
C GLN A 24 9.03 -11.58 -11.15
N LYS A 25 10.26 -11.25 -10.73
CA LYS A 25 10.66 -11.24 -9.30
C LYS A 25 9.87 -10.25 -8.48
N THR A 26 9.77 -9.02 -8.94
CA THR A 26 9.04 -7.99 -8.18
C THR A 26 7.54 -8.29 -8.15
N TYR A 27 6.99 -8.93 -9.20
CA TYR A 27 5.60 -9.37 -9.20
C TYR A 27 5.30 -10.39 -8.10
N GLN A 28 6.24 -11.31 -7.82
CA GLN A 28 6.12 -12.23 -6.67
C GLN A 28 5.97 -11.49 -5.34
N ASN A 29 6.70 -10.38 -5.17
CA ASN A 29 6.58 -9.52 -3.99
C ASN A 29 5.21 -8.83 -3.90
N VAL A 30 4.59 -8.49 -5.03
CA VAL A 30 3.27 -7.83 -5.07
C VAL A 30 2.14 -8.81 -4.73
N HIS A 31 2.19 -10.04 -5.25
CA HIS A 31 1.06 -10.96 -5.10
C HIS A 31 1.13 -11.86 -3.86
N GLN A 32 2.32 -12.12 -3.28
CA GLN A 32 2.47 -12.90 -2.03
C GLN A 32 1.71 -14.24 -2.03
N GLY A 33 1.71 -14.96 -3.16
CA GLY A 33 0.96 -16.21 -3.36
C GLY A 33 -0.51 -16.05 -3.81
N TYR A 34 -1.08 -14.84 -3.81
CA TYR A 34 -2.47 -14.53 -4.19
C TYR A 34 -2.53 -13.86 -5.58
N ARG A 35 -2.13 -14.62 -6.62
CA ARG A 35 -2.00 -14.10 -7.99
C ARG A 35 -3.34 -13.61 -8.55
N THR A 36 -4.39 -14.43 -8.46
CA THR A 36 -5.72 -14.11 -8.98
C THR A 36 -6.30 -12.87 -8.32
N GLU A 37 -6.21 -12.79 -6.99
CA GLU A 37 -6.73 -11.66 -6.22
C GLU A 37 -5.97 -10.37 -6.53
N THR A 38 -4.66 -10.49 -6.79
CA THR A 38 -3.84 -9.37 -7.26
C THR A 38 -4.30 -8.87 -8.62
N LEU A 39 -4.52 -9.77 -9.60
CA LEU A 39 -5.06 -9.39 -10.91
C LEU A 39 -6.43 -8.71 -10.80
N VAL A 40 -7.32 -9.28 -10.00
CA VAL A 40 -8.66 -8.71 -9.73
C VAL A 40 -8.56 -7.30 -9.16
N ARG A 41 -7.58 -7.00 -8.30
CA ARG A 41 -7.35 -5.65 -7.75
C ARG A 41 -7.03 -4.64 -8.86
N PHE A 42 -6.12 -4.96 -9.77
CA PHE A 42 -5.76 -4.08 -10.89
C PHE A 42 -6.90 -3.93 -11.91
N LEU A 43 -7.64 -5.02 -12.17
CA LEU A 43 -8.82 -4.99 -13.04
C LEU A 43 -9.92 -4.09 -12.45
N LYS A 44 -10.25 -4.24 -11.17
CA LYS A 44 -11.23 -3.37 -10.49
C LYS A 44 -10.81 -1.90 -10.52
N ALA A 45 -9.53 -1.60 -10.36
CA ALA A 45 -8.99 -0.25 -10.43
C ALA A 45 -9.03 0.38 -11.83
N ARG A 46 -9.34 -0.41 -12.87
CA ARG A 46 -9.42 0.01 -14.27
C ARG A 46 -10.71 -0.43 -14.94
N ASP A 47 -11.78 -0.54 -14.15
CA ASP A 47 -13.13 -0.85 -14.62
C ASP A 47 -13.21 -2.12 -15.49
N GLY A 48 -12.41 -3.15 -15.15
CA GLY A 48 -12.34 -4.41 -15.88
C GLY A 48 -11.57 -4.35 -17.20
N SER A 49 -10.99 -3.20 -17.57
CA SER A 49 -10.19 -3.07 -18.78
C SER A 49 -8.86 -3.80 -18.66
N VAL A 50 -8.70 -4.92 -19.39
CA VAL A 50 -7.46 -5.73 -19.41
C VAL A 50 -6.24 -4.90 -19.80
N SER A 51 -6.31 -4.15 -20.90
CA SER A 51 -5.19 -3.34 -21.39
C SER A 51 -4.75 -2.28 -20.37
N LYS A 52 -5.70 -1.55 -19.77
CA LYS A 52 -5.38 -0.53 -18.76
C LYS A 52 -4.87 -1.14 -17.46
N ALA A 53 -5.41 -2.29 -17.05
CA ALA A 53 -4.97 -3.01 -15.86
C ALA A 53 -3.56 -3.57 -16.04
N HIS A 54 -3.28 -4.19 -17.19
CA HIS A 54 -1.95 -4.67 -17.56
C HIS A 54 -0.94 -3.52 -17.54
N LYS A 55 -1.25 -2.39 -18.20
CA LYS A 55 -0.40 -1.20 -18.17
C LYS A 55 -0.15 -0.71 -16.74
N MET A 56 -1.20 -0.57 -15.93
CA MET A 56 -1.07 -0.13 -14.54
C MET A 56 -0.19 -1.08 -13.71
N LEU A 57 -0.32 -2.39 -13.91
CA LEU A 57 0.47 -3.39 -13.21
C LEU A 57 1.94 -3.33 -13.64
N VAL A 58 2.23 -3.33 -14.94
CA VAL A 58 3.60 -3.19 -15.46
C VAL A 58 4.25 -1.88 -15.03
N ASP A 59 3.54 -0.75 -15.10
CA ASP A 59 4.05 0.55 -14.63
C ASP A 59 4.36 0.51 -13.11
N CYS A 60 3.52 -0.17 -12.32
CA CYS A 60 3.77 -0.38 -10.89
C CYS A 60 5.02 -1.22 -10.64
N LEU A 61 5.22 -2.32 -11.38
CA LEU A 61 6.40 -3.18 -11.24
C LEU A 61 7.69 -2.45 -11.65
N ASN A 62 7.67 -1.68 -12.73
CA ASN A 62 8.80 -0.83 -13.13
C ASN A 62 9.12 0.20 -12.04
N TRP A 63 8.10 0.91 -11.52
CA TRP A 63 8.31 1.87 -10.44
C TRP A 63 8.94 1.22 -9.19
N ARG A 64 8.54 -0.01 -8.85
CA ARG A 64 9.13 -0.76 -7.73
C ARG A 64 10.61 -1.05 -7.95
N ILE A 65 11.00 -1.41 -9.18
CA ILE A 65 12.39 -1.68 -9.54
C ILE A 65 13.21 -0.40 -9.48
N ASP A 66 12.75 0.65 -10.17
CA ASP A 66 13.45 1.94 -10.29
C ASP A 66 13.69 2.60 -8.92
N ASN A 67 12.81 2.35 -7.94
CA ASN A 67 12.88 2.92 -6.59
C ASN A 67 13.33 1.91 -5.53
N GLU A 68 13.78 0.71 -5.94
CA GLU A 68 14.28 -0.35 -5.06
C GLU A 68 13.32 -0.69 -3.89
N ILE A 69 12.02 -0.71 -4.19
CA ILE A 69 10.95 -0.86 -3.20
C ILE A 69 10.98 -2.23 -2.53
N ASP A 70 11.37 -3.27 -3.27
CA ASP A 70 11.44 -4.63 -2.74
C ASP A 70 12.40 -4.77 -1.54
N GLN A 71 13.36 -3.85 -1.41
CA GLN A 71 14.33 -3.80 -0.31
C GLN A 71 14.02 -2.71 0.73
N ILE A 72 12.92 -1.96 0.60
CA ILE A 72 12.66 -0.78 1.43
C ILE A 72 12.52 -1.11 2.92
N LEU A 73 12.05 -2.31 3.26
CA LEU A 73 11.93 -2.77 4.65
C LEU A 73 13.29 -3.01 5.31
N ALA A 74 14.34 -3.25 4.53
CA ALA A 74 15.71 -3.40 5.00
C ALA A 74 16.47 -2.05 5.08
N LYS A 75 15.84 -0.93 4.65
CA LYS A 75 16.45 0.40 4.61
C LYS A 75 15.89 1.31 5.71
N PRO A 76 16.42 1.27 6.95
CA PRO A 76 15.90 2.10 8.03
C PRO A 76 16.04 3.60 7.72
N ILE A 77 15.15 4.42 8.29
CA ILE A 77 15.33 5.87 8.33
C ILE A 77 16.40 6.17 9.38
N LEU A 78 17.51 6.76 8.96
CA LEU A 78 18.65 7.10 9.80
C LEU A 78 18.92 8.62 9.76
N PRO A 79 19.38 9.22 10.87
CA PRO A 79 19.63 8.62 12.18
C PRO A 79 18.34 8.27 12.95
N THR A 80 18.45 7.52 14.04
CA THR A 80 17.29 7.09 14.85
C THR A 80 16.40 8.26 15.31
N ASP A 81 16.98 9.41 15.61
CA ASP A 81 16.20 10.59 16.02
C ASP A 81 15.37 11.18 14.87
N LEU A 82 15.84 11.03 13.63
CA LEU A 82 15.04 11.39 12.45
C LEU A 82 13.86 10.43 12.28
N TYR A 83 14.06 9.13 12.49
CA TYR A 83 12.96 8.17 12.50
C TYR A 83 11.93 8.53 13.58
N ARG A 84 12.36 8.81 14.81
CA ARG A 84 11.47 9.24 15.90
C ARG A 84 10.71 10.50 15.53
N ALA A 85 11.40 11.51 15.00
CA ALA A 85 10.80 12.75 14.54
C ALA A 85 9.68 12.52 13.50
N VAL A 86 9.88 11.59 12.55
CA VAL A 86 8.84 11.19 11.59
C VAL A 86 7.66 10.49 12.29
N ARG A 87 7.93 9.56 13.20
CA ARG A 87 6.88 8.80 13.92
C ARG A 87 6.05 9.65 14.87
N ASP A 88 6.66 10.69 15.46
CA ASP A 88 6.00 11.60 16.39
C ASP A 88 5.06 12.61 15.68
N THR A 89 5.20 12.78 14.37
CA THR A 89 4.44 13.77 13.59
C THR A 89 3.59 13.17 12.48
N GLN A 90 3.88 11.94 12.06
CA GLN A 90 3.02 11.11 11.23
C GLN A 90 2.30 10.11 12.14
N LEU A 91 1.22 10.57 12.77
CA LEU A 91 0.49 9.79 13.76
C LEU A 91 -0.30 8.67 13.08
N VAL A 92 0.33 7.51 12.90
CA VAL A 92 -0.28 6.35 12.27
C VAL A 92 0.12 5.06 12.97
N GLY A 93 -0.84 4.16 13.18
CA GLY A 93 -0.59 2.88 13.85
C GLY A 93 -1.56 1.78 13.48
N MET A 94 -1.10 0.53 13.60
CA MET A 94 -1.94 -0.67 13.47
C MET A 94 -2.54 -1.00 14.84
N SER A 95 -3.87 -1.01 14.93
CA SER A 95 -4.59 -1.13 16.21
C SER A 95 -5.26 -2.50 16.43
N GLY A 96 -5.02 -3.47 15.54
CA GLY A 96 -5.61 -4.81 15.62
C GLY A 96 -6.45 -5.16 14.40
N TYR A 97 -7.54 -5.91 14.61
CA TYR A 97 -8.41 -6.42 13.56
C TYR A 97 -9.88 -6.07 13.84
N SER A 98 -10.66 -5.85 12.78
CA SER A 98 -12.12 -5.76 12.86
C SER A 98 -12.74 -7.11 13.22
N ARG A 99 -14.07 -7.12 13.44
CA ARG A 99 -14.84 -8.37 13.63
C ARG A 99 -14.65 -9.36 12.49
N ASP A 100 -14.53 -8.86 11.25
CA ASP A 100 -14.33 -9.69 10.07
C ASP A 100 -12.86 -10.07 9.85
N GLY A 101 -11.94 -9.65 10.71
CA GLY A 101 -10.51 -9.94 10.59
C GLY A 101 -9.74 -8.98 9.69
N LEU A 102 -10.33 -7.83 9.30
CA LEU A 102 -9.62 -6.81 8.53
C LEU A 102 -8.68 -6.03 9.45
N PRO A 103 -7.38 -5.88 9.12
CA PRO A 103 -6.47 -5.06 9.90
C PRO A 103 -6.97 -3.61 9.99
N VAL A 104 -6.86 -2.98 11.16
CA VAL A 104 -7.28 -1.60 11.39
C VAL A 104 -6.05 -0.70 11.51
N VAL A 105 -5.95 0.27 10.60
CA VAL A 105 -4.97 1.35 10.59
C VAL A 105 -5.65 2.60 11.14
N ALA A 106 -5.17 3.14 12.26
CA ALA A 106 -5.62 4.42 12.78
C ALA A 106 -4.65 5.53 12.34
N VAL A 107 -5.19 6.65 11.87
CA VAL A 107 -4.43 7.82 11.43
C VAL A 107 -4.95 9.05 12.16
N GLY A 108 -4.11 9.67 12.99
CA GLY A 108 -4.38 10.95 13.66
C GLY A 108 -4.17 12.12 12.71
N VAL A 109 -5.01 12.25 11.69
CA VAL A 109 -4.88 13.27 10.64
C VAL A 109 -4.90 14.69 11.21
N GLY A 110 -5.81 14.97 12.14
CA GLY A 110 -5.97 16.32 12.69
C GLY A 110 -4.79 16.82 13.54
N LEU A 111 -3.99 15.90 14.07
CA LEU A 111 -2.83 16.20 14.92
C LEU A 111 -1.47 15.90 14.24
N SER A 112 -1.47 15.36 13.03
CA SER A 112 -0.23 15.09 12.28
C SER A 112 0.32 16.37 11.65
N THR A 113 1.55 16.74 11.98
CA THR A 113 2.15 18.04 11.60
C THR A 113 3.12 17.97 10.43
N TYR A 114 3.78 16.82 10.21
CA TYR A 114 4.76 16.60 9.14
C TYR A 114 5.91 17.64 9.08
N ASP A 115 6.26 18.29 10.19
CA ASP A 115 7.13 19.47 10.23
C ASP A 115 8.57 19.20 10.70
N LYS A 116 8.87 17.99 11.17
CA LYS A 116 10.20 17.63 11.72
C LYS A 116 11.16 16.93 10.76
N ALA A 117 10.78 16.71 9.50
CA ALA A 117 11.61 16.01 8.52
C ALA A 117 11.27 16.49 7.09
N SER A 118 12.14 16.20 6.13
CA SER A 118 11.81 16.43 4.73
C SER A 118 10.70 15.48 4.28
N ILE A 119 9.93 15.90 3.26
CA ILE A 119 8.83 15.10 2.69
C ILE A 119 9.28 13.69 2.26
N HIS A 120 10.53 13.55 1.82
CA HIS A 120 11.11 12.27 1.42
C HIS A 120 11.02 11.22 2.53
N TYR A 121 11.29 11.58 3.79
CA TYR A 121 11.26 10.62 4.89
C TYR A 121 9.84 10.21 5.29
N TYR A 122 8.87 11.10 5.15
CA TYR A 122 7.45 10.74 5.34
C TYR A 122 6.96 9.80 4.23
N ILE A 123 7.37 10.04 2.98
CA ILE A 123 7.09 9.13 1.86
C ILE A 123 7.75 7.78 2.10
N GLN A 124 9.04 7.74 2.49
CA GLN A 124 9.73 6.50 2.80
C GLN A 124 9.03 5.73 3.94
N SER A 125 8.69 6.40 5.04
CA SER A 125 7.97 5.77 6.16
C SER A 125 6.63 5.20 5.71
N HIS A 126 5.89 5.94 4.88
CA HIS A 126 4.62 5.51 4.35
C HIS A 126 4.74 4.26 3.45
N ILE A 127 5.71 4.27 2.52
CA ILE A 127 6.02 3.11 1.67
C ILE A 127 6.40 1.90 2.53
N GLN A 128 7.26 2.08 3.54
CA GLN A 128 7.63 0.99 4.46
C GLN A 128 6.42 0.41 5.18
N MET A 129 5.50 1.26 5.64
CA MET A 129 4.28 0.79 6.30
C MET A 129 3.37 0.01 5.35
N ASN A 130 3.22 0.46 4.10
CA ASN A 130 2.45 -0.25 3.08
C ASN A 130 3.09 -1.59 2.70
N GLU A 131 4.41 -1.63 2.51
CA GLU A 131 5.12 -2.89 2.22
C GLU A 131 5.03 -3.87 3.39
N TYR A 132 5.15 -3.38 4.63
CA TYR A 132 4.96 -4.23 5.81
C TYR A 132 3.52 -4.73 5.94
N ARG A 133 2.54 -3.88 5.63
CA ARG A 133 1.13 -4.27 5.59
C ARG A 133 0.93 -5.41 4.58
N ASP A 134 1.43 -5.26 3.37
CA ASP A 134 1.15 -6.18 2.26
C ASP A 134 1.95 -7.48 2.35
N ARG A 135 3.20 -7.43 2.85
CA ARG A 135 4.09 -8.60 2.95
C ARG A 135 3.97 -9.36 4.26
N VAL A 136 3.49 -8.72 5.33
CA VAL A 136 3.46 -9.33 6.67
C VAL A 136 2.05 -9.35 7.24
N ILE A 137 1.38 -8.20 7.33
CA ILE A 137 0.10 -8.11 8.04
C ILE A 137 -1.04 -8.83 7.31
N LEU A 138 -1.22 -8.58 6.00
CA LEU A 138 -2.29 -9.19 5.20
C LEU A 138 -2.14 -10.70 5.04
N PRO A 139 -0.93 -11.25 4.78
CA PRO A 139 -0.73 -12.71 4.76
C PRO A 139 -0.98 -13.33 6.14
N SER A 140 -0.51 -12.69 7.22
CA SER A 140 -0.75 -13.16 8.59
C SER A 140 -2.23 -13.14 8.96
N ALA A 141 -2.96 -12.10 8.54
CA ALA A 141 -4.41 -12.02 8.70
C ALA A 141 -5.11 -13.14 7.92
N SER A 142 -4.72 -13.35 6.67
CA SER A 142 -5.31 -14.37 5.81
C SER A 142 -5.14 -15.78 6.41
N LYS A 143 -3.95 -16.08 6.92
CA LYS A 143 -3.68 -17.34 7.64
C LYS A 143 -4.48 -17.46 8.92
N LYS A 144 -4.53 -16.39 9.72
CA LYS A 144 -5.24 -16.36 11.02
C LYS A 144 -6.75 -16.58 10.88
N PHE A 145 -7.36 -15.99 9.85
CA PHE A 145 -8.81 -16.02 9.64
C PHE A 145 -9.26 -17.04 8.59
N GLY A 146 -8.35 -17.85 8.04
CA GLY A 146 -8.66 -18.96 7.14
C GLY A 146 -9.25 -18.57 5.78
N ARG A 147 -9.08 -17.30 5.36
CA ARG A 147 -9.61 -16.75 4.10
C ARG A 147 -8.73 -15.63 3.60
N TYR A 148 -8.80 -15.29 2.31
CA TYR A 148 -8.06 -14.14 1.78
C TYR A 148 -8.50 -12.81 2.43
N ILE A 149 -7.51 -12.07 2.94
CA ILE A 149 -7.64 -10.71 3.47
C ILE A 149 -6.68 -9.82 2.66
N GLY A 150 -7.22 -9.10 1.69
CA GLY A 150 -6.46 -8.20 0.80
C GLY A 150 -6.68 -6.71 1.05
N THR A 151 -7.41 -6.34 2.09
CA THR A 151 -7.78 -4.96 2.39
C THR A 151 -7.66 -4.67 3.89
N CYS A 152 -7.62 -3.39 4.25
CA CYS A 152 -7.61 -2.90 5.62
C CYS A 152 -8.68 -1.84 5.83
N ILE A 153 -9.00 -1.57 7.08
CA ILE A 153 -9.84 -0.43 7.49
C ILE A 153 -8.90 0.70 7.90
N LYS A 154 -9.06 1.88 7.29
CA LYS A 154 -8.37 3.12 7.73
C LYS A 154 -9.37 3.97 8.52
N VAL A 155 -9.08 4.21 9.80
CA VAL A 155 -9.83 5.15 10.64
C VAL A 155 -9.07 6.46 10.66
N LEU A 156 -9.69 7.53 10.15
CA LEU A 156 -9.10 8.85 10.06
C LEU A 156 -9.66 9.72 11.18
N ASP A 157 -8.84 9.97 12.21
CA ASP A 157 -9.18 10.89 13.28
C ASP A 157 -8.83 12.32 12.86
N MET A 158 -9.88 13.10 12.60
CA MET A 158 -9.78 14.50 12.16
C MET A 158 -9.84 15.48 13.34
N THR A 159 -9.89 14.98 14.58
CA THR A 159 -9.93 15.82 15.79
C THR A 159 -8.71 16.74 15.84
N GLY A 160 -8.94 18.03 16.07
CA GLY A 160 -7.88 19.04 16.13
C GLY A 160 -7.46 19.59 14.75
N LEU A 161 -8.04 19.10 13.65
CA LEU A 161 -7.71 19.61 12.33
C LEU A 161 -8.13 21.08 12.17
N LYS A 162 -7.18 21.92 11.73
CA LYS A 162 -7.41 23.34 11.47
C LYS A 162 -7.31 23.64 9.97
N PHE A 163 -8.14 24.54 9.46
CA PHE A 163 -8.08 24.99 8.06
C PHE A 163 -6.71 25.60 7.69
N SER A 164 -6.03 26.24 8.66
CA SER A 164 -4.67 26.75 8.49
C SER A 164 -3.63 25.66 8.22
N ALA A 165 -3.91 24.41 8.61
CA ALA A 165 -3.03 23.25 8.41
C ALA A 165 -3.36 22.47 7.12
N LEU A 166 -4.30 22.92 6.28
CA LEU A 166 -4.67 22.24 5.01
C LEU A 166 -3.47 21.97 4.09
N ASN A 167 -2.45 22.84 4.08
CA ASN A 167 -1.24 22.62 3.29
C ASN A 167 -0.43 21.41 3.77
N GLN A 168 -0.47 21.07 5.06
CA GLN A 168 0.17 19.88 5.64
C GLN A 168 -0.64 18.60 5.33
N ILE A 169 -1.96 18.72 5.13
CA ILE A 169 -2.82 17.59 4.71
C ILE A 169 -2.41 17.04 3.34
N LYS A 170 -1.73 17.82 2.49
CA LYS A 170 -1.22 17.30 1.20
C LYS A 170 -0.34 16.06 1.40
N VAL A 171 0.48 16.04 2.45
CA VAL A 171 1.31 14.88 2.78
C VAL A 171 0.45 13.72 3.28
N SER A 172 -0.55 13.97 4.13
CA SER A 172 -1.53 12.94 4.51
C SER A 172 -2.28 12.38 3.32
N LEU A 173 -2.74 13.22 2.38
CA LEU A 173 -3.46 12.80 1.17
C LEU A 173 -2.59 11.89 0.30
N ILE A 174 -1.34 12.28 0.05
CA ILE A 174 -0.37 11.44 -0.67
C ILE A 174 -0.22 10.08 0.04
N CYS A 175 -0.10 10.07 1.37
CA CYS A 175 -0.02 8.85 2.17
C CYS A 175 -1.36 8.08 2.25
N LEU A 176 -2.51 8.69 1.98
CA LEU A 176 -3.77 7.98 2.02
C LEU A 176 -4.06 7.27 0.69
N THR A 177 -3.57 7.84 -0.42
CA THR A 177 -3.76 7.35 -1.79
C THR A 177 -2.69 6.37 -2.29
N LEU A 178 -1.51 6.35 -1.66
CA LEU A 178 -0.46 5.35 -1.88
C LEU A 178 -0.64 4.13 -0.96
#